data_AF-A0A923J4G7-F1
#
_entry.id   AF-A0A923J4G7-F1
#
_cell.length_a   1.000
_cell.length_b   1.000
_cell.length_c   1.000
_cell.angle_alpha   90.00
_cell.angle_beta   90.00
_cell.angle_gamma   90.00
#
_symmetry.space_group_name_H-M   'P 1'
#
loop_
_entity.id
_entity.type
_entity.pdbx_description
1 polymer ?
#
loop_
_entity_poly.entity_id
_entity_poly.type
_entity_poly.pdbx_seq_one_letter_code
_entity_poly.pdbx_strand_id
1 'polypeptide(L)' 'KCRVCGGDLKTRSDDQDEAAINKRHGIYYDSTEGTLASAYYFKDLAEKGASMKYITLDGAPSVKDVTAELVSKLN' A
#
# COMPACT_ATOMS: atom_id res chain seq x y z
N LYS A 1 -13.62 13.83 -18.43
CA LYS A 1 -12.81 15.06 -18.68
C LYS A 1 -11.88 15.29 -17.49
N CYS A 2 -10.72 15.92 -17.69
CA CYS A 2 -9.78 16.26 -16.65
C CYS A 2 -10.42 17.24 -15.65
N ARG A 3 -10.38 16.90 -14.36
CA ARG A 3 -10.93 17.74 -13.28
C ARG A 3 -10.21 19.07 -13.07
N VAL A 4 -9.03 19.26 -13.68
CA VAL A 4 -8.22 20.48 -13.58
C VAL A 4 -8.40 21.38 -14.79
N CYS A 5 -8.32 20.81 -16.00
CA CYS A 5 -8.30 21.59 -17.26
C CYS A 5 -9.42 21.26 -18.24
N GLY A 6 -10.32 20.34 -17.93
CA GLY A 6 -11.44 19.98 -18.81
C GLY A 6 -11.08 19.17 -20.07
N GLY A 7 -9.81 18.83 -20.29
CA GLY A 7 -9.36 18.02 -21.42
C GLY A 7 -9.90 16.59 -21.42
N ASP A 8 -9.80 15.89 -22.55
CA ASP A 8 -10.16 14.48 -22.63
C ASP A 8 -9.20 13.59 -21.83
N LEU A 9 -9.75 12.53 -21.23
CA LEU A 9 -9.00 11.52 -20.50
C LEU A 9 -8.89 10.27 -21.37
N LYS A 10 -7.79 9.54 -21.21
CA LYS A 10 -7.56 8.25 -21.86
C LYS A 10 -7.23 7.21 -20.80
N THR A 11 -7.56 5.96 -21.07
CA THR A 11 -7.14 4.81 -20.28
C THR A 11 -5.80 4.30 -20.79
N ARG A 12 -5.03 3.64 -19.92
CA ARG A 12 -3.84 2.87 -20.32
C ARG A 12 -4.20 1.39 -20.33
N SER A 13 -3.73 0.64 -21.31
CA SER A 13 -4.11 -0.78 -21.48
C SER A 13 -3.66 -1.67 -20.33
N ASP A 14 -2.51 -1.36 -19.71
CA ASP A 14 -1.96 -2.08 -18.56
C ASP A 14 -2.75 -1.84 -17.27
N ASP A 15 -3.39 -0.68 -17.13
CA ASP A 15 -4.33 -0.40 -16.02
C ASP A 15 -5.65 -1.18 -16.16
N GLN A 16 -5.93 -1.76 -17.33
CA GLN A 16 -7.15 -2.54 -17.60
C GLN A 16 -6.86 -4.06 -17.65
N ASP A 17 -5.60 -4.49 -17.53
CA ASP A 17 -5.23 -5.90 -17.51
C ASP A 17 -5.44 -6.48 -16.11
N GLU A 18 -6.68 -6.85 -15.81
CA GLU A 18 -7.08 -7.45 -14.53
C GLU A 18 -6.29 -8.74 -14.24
N ALA A 19 -5.91 -9.52 -15.27
CA ALA A 19 -5.15 -10.74 -15.06
C ALA A 19 -3.73 -10.44 -14.54
N ALA A 20 -3.04 -9.46 -15.12
CA ALA A 20 -1.73 -9.02 -14.64
C ALA A 20 -1.82 -8.34 -13.26
N ILE A 21 -2.87 -7.55 -13.01
CA ILE A 21 -3.14 -6.94 -11.70
C ILE A 21 -3.36 -8.04 -10.64
N ASN A 22 -4.21 -9.02 -10.93
CA ASN A 22 -4.52 -10.11 -10.01
C ASN A 22 -3.31 -10.99 -9.71
N LYS A 23 -2.42 -11.23 -10.70
CA LYS A 23 -1.14 -11.93 -10.44
C LYS A 23 -0.28 -11.20 -9.41
N ARG A 24 -0.18 -9.87 -9.51
CA ARG A 24 0.57 -9.05 -8.53
C ARG A 24 -0.09 -9.09 -7.15
N HIS A 25 -1.41 -8.95 -7.09
CA HIS A 25 -2.15 -9.03 -5.83
C HIS A 25 -2.11 -10.42 -5.18
N GLY A 26 -2.13 -11.49 -5.97
CA GLY A 26 -1.99 -12.86 -5.46
C GLY A 26 -0.69 -13.06 -4.67
N ILE A 27 0.42 -12.54 -5.19
CA ILE A 27 1.73 -12.58 -4.51
C ILE A 27 1.77 -11.61 -3.32
N TYR A 28 1.18 -10.43 -3.46
CA TYR A 28 1.21 -9.41 -2.42
C TYR A 28 0.42 -9.82 -1.18
N TYR A 29 -0.82 -10.30 -1.37
CA TYR A 29 -1.76 -10.64 -0.29
C TYR A 29 -1.64 -12.07 0.24
N ASP A 30 -0.78 -12.91 -0.35
CA ASP A 30 -0.46 -14.20 0.24
C ASP A 30 0.22 -14.02 1.61
N SER A 31 -0.49 -14.44 2.65
CA SER A 31 -0.08 -14.36 4.05
C SER A 31 0.70 -15.59 4.54
N THR A 32 0.96 -16.57 3.69
CA THR A 32 1.74 -17.77 4.02
C THR A 32 3.21 -17.60 3.62
N GLU A 33 3.49 -17.24 2.37
CA GLU A 33 4.87 -17.06 1.86
C GLU A 33 5.07 -15.81 0.99
N GLY A 34 4.01 -15.02 0.80
CA GLY A 34 4.00 -13.81 -0.01
C GLY A 34 4.51 -12.55 0.70
N THR A 35 4.19 -11.40 0.10
CA THR A 35 4.69 -10.10 0.58
C THR A 35 4.10 -9.75 1.95
N LEU A 36 2.82 -10.06 2.19
CA LEU A 36 2.16 -9.81 3.46
C LEU A 36 2.71 -10.71 4.57
N ALA A 37 3.07 -11.97 4.26
CA ALA A 37 3.77 -12.85 5.19
C ALA A 37 5.10 -12.23 5.66
N SER A 38 5.89 -11.68 4.73
CA SER A 38 7.13 -10.99 5.04
C SER A 38 6.91 -9.72 5.88
N ALA A 39 5.88 -8.93 5.57
CA ALA A 39 5.53 -7.74 6.37
C ALA A 39 5.18 -8.12 7.81
N TYR A 40 4.37 -9.17 8.01
CA TYR A 40 4.00 -9.66 9.34
C TYR A 40 5.18 -10.24 10.12
N TYR A 41 6.15 -10.87 9.44
CA TYR A 41 7.39 -11.29 10.10
C TYR A 41 8.10 -10.12 10.81
N PHE A 42 8.24 -8.96 10.15
CA PHE A 42 8.85 -7.78 10.79
C PHE A 42 7.95 -7.16 11.86
N LYS A 43 6.63 -7.21 11.68
CA LYS A 43 5.67 -6.81 12.73
C LYS A 43 5.88 -7.64 14.00
N ASP A 44 5.95 -8.96 13.87
CA ASP A 44 6.16 -9.88 14.99
C ASP A 44 7.52 -9.63 15.68
N LEU A 45 8.57 -9.33 14.91
CA LEU A 45 9.88 -8.99 15.47
C LEU A 45 9.83 -7.69 16.29
N ALA A 46 9.14 -6.66 15.78
CA ALA A 46 8.95 -5.41 16.50
C ALA A 46 8.17 -5.64 17.81
N GLU A 47 7.10 -6.44 17.78
CA GLU A 47 6.32 -6.82 18.96
C GLU A 47 7.15 -7.63 19.98
N LYS A 48 8.13 -8.40 19.53
CA LYS A 48 9.08 -9.15 20.37
C LYS A 48 10.24 -8.28 20.89
N GLY A 49 10.24 -6.98 20.63
CA GLY A 49 11.23 -6.04 21.17
C GLY A 49 12.48 -5.86 20.31
N ALA A 50 12.45 -6.25 19.03
CA ALA A 50 13.50 -5.84 18.10
C ALA A 50 13.59 -4.31 18.04
N SER A 51 14.79 -3.78 17.79
CA SER A 51 15.03 -2.33 17.71
C SER A 51 14.53 -1.75 16.39
N MET A 52 13.21 -1.81 16.17
CA MET A 52 12.52 -1.26 15.01
C MET A 52 11.07 -0.92 15.36
N LYS A 53 10.55 0.14 14.75
CA LYS A 53 9.15 0.54 14.88
C LYS A 53 8.38 0.06 13.65
N TYR A 54 7.41 -0.83 13.86
CA TYR A 54 6.48 -1.22 12.81
C TYR A 54 5.27 -0.27 12.81
N ILE A 55 5.00 0.39 11.69
CA ILE A 55 3.90 1.35 11.55
C ILE A 55 2.88 0.81 10.55
N THR A 56 1.65 0.58 11.02
CA THR A 56 0.48 0.34 10.16
C THR A 56 -0.23 1.66 9.89
N LEU A 57 -0.65 1.87 8.65
CA LEU A 57 -1.46 3.00 8.20
C LEU A 57 -2.70 2.48 7.46
N ASP A 58 -3.82 3.16 7.62
CA ASP A 58 -4.95 3.00 6.71
C ASP A 58 -4.66 3.77 5.42
N GLY A 59 -4.67 3.07 4.28
CA GLY A 59 -4.38 3.65 2.97
C GLY A 59 -5.59 4.23 2.24
N ALA A 60 -6.81 4.07 2.77
CA ALA A 60 -8.04 4.55 2.14
C ALA A 60 -8.26 6.09 2.16
N PRO A 61 -7.82 6.85 3.19
CA PRO A 61 -8.01 8.30 3.24
C PRO A 61 -7.22 9.09 2.18
N SER A 62 -7.35 10.42 2.21
CA SER A 62 -6.61 11.27 1.27
C SER A 62 -5.10 11.19 1.50
N VAL A 63 -4.30 11.42 0.46
CA VAL A 63 -2.83 11.45 0.56
C VAL A 63 -2.36 12.40 1.67
N LYS A 64 -3.04 13.54 1.85
CA LYS A 64 -2.71 14.50 2.90
C LYS A 64 -2.92 13.93 4.30
N ASP A 65 -4.03 13.21 4.50
CA ASP A 65 -4.38 12.64 5.81
C ASP A 65 -3.46 11.47 6.16
N VAL A 66 -3.21 10.57 5.21
CA VAL A 66 -2.27 9.44 5.39
C VAL A 66 -0.85 9.94 5.67
N THR A 67 -0.42 11.02 4.98
CA THR A 67 0.89 11.65 5.23
C THR A 67 0.96 12.24 6.63
N ALA A 68 -0.08 12.96 7.08
CA ALA A 68 -0.12 13.54 8.42
C ALA A 68 -0.08 12.45 9.51
N GLU A 69 -0.82 11.35 9.32
CA GLU A 69 -0.77 10.19 10.22
C GLU A 69 0.63 9.61 10.29
N LEU A 70 1.27 9.32 9.15
CA LEU A 70 2.62 8.77 9.11
C LEU A 70 3.62 9.69 9.83
N VAL A 71 3.63 10.98 9.52
CA VAL A 71 4.57 11.95 10.13
C VAL A 71 4.37 12.02 11.65
N SER A 72 3.12 11.98 12.14
CA SER A 72 2.83 11.95 13.58
C SER A 72 3.33 10.71 14.30
N LYS A 73 3.54 9.59 13.58
CA LYS A 73 4.08 8.34 14.13
C LYS A 73 5.60 8.23 13.96
N LEU A 74 6.26 9.11 13.20
CA LEU A 74 7.71 9.09 13.01
C LEU A 74 8.46 9.99 13.99
N ASN A 75 7.84 11.10 14.39
CA ASN A 75 8.36 12.02 15.40
C ASN A 75 8.00 11.57 16.82
#